data_AF-A0A218QKJ3-F1
#
_entry.id   AF-A0A218QKJ3-F1
#
_cell.length_a   1.000
_cell.length_b   1.000
_cell.length_c   1.000
_cell.angle_alpha   90.00
_cell.angle_beta   90.00
_cell.angle_gamma   90.00
#
_symmetry.space_group_name_H-M   'P 1'
#
loop_
_entity.id
_entity.type
_entity.pdbx_description
1 polymer ?
#
loop_
_entity_poly.entity_id
_entity_poly.type
_entity_poly.pdbx_seq_one_letter_code
_entity_poly.pdbx_strand_id
1 'polypeptide(L)'
;MEICHDDQNLYQTNFNHLTKERFRTTTKVDPQRIWKGFHWSFFINIQGLIICLHRFEMSLAVGNIPAAQIELEAAAQLMMASGASMKLAGSFSRQEYESQVRPTMTPPHVQSNDFSGLMSWEHSWLVKIWKRLQPAFEKLPATLQPEYDKFVAAYFSLAIAHKAVCEKFGGAETGSLRCDKSTAVEVLDRFGQNRWRLIDPNLKVSNGCPFQRFEAEN
;
A
#
# COMPACT_ATOMS: atom_id res chain seq x y z
N MET A 1 -44.31 50.88 38.97
CA MET A 1 -44.37 50.90 40.44
C MET A 1 -44.04 49.49 40.89
N GLU A 2 -43.09 49.39 41.82
CA GLU A 2 -42.53 48.21 42.49
C GLU A 2 -41.60 47.24 41.73
N ILE A 3 -40.38 47.20 42.29
CA ILE A 3 -39.27 46.26 42.11
C ILE A 3 -39.41 45.24 43.26
N CYS A 4 -39.08 43.97 43.04
CA CYS A 4 -38.49 43.16 44.12
C CYS A 4 -37.52 42.10 43.57
N HIS A 5 -36.36 42.05 44.21
CA HIS A 5 -35.22 41.17 44.00
C HIS A 5 -35.51 39.71 44.35
N ASP A 6 -34.89 38.77 43.62
CA ASP A 6 -33.86 37.83 44.08
C ASP A 6 -33.94 36.51 43.29
N ASP A 7 -32.93 36.24 42.46
CA ASP A 7 -32.49 34.89 42.08
C ASP A 7 -31.25 34.96 41.19
N GLN A 8 -30.12 35.37 41.78
CA GLN A 8 -28.80 35.15 41.19
C GLN A 8 -28.01 34.15 42.07
N ASN A 9 -28.34 32.86 42.02
CA ASN A 9 -27.35 31.82 42.40
C ASN A 9 -27.70 30.35 42.06
N LEU A 10 -28.52 30.05 41.06
CA LEU A 10 -28.87 28.64 40.73
C LEU A 10 -28.53 28.17 39.31
N TYR A 11 -27.80 28.95 38.51
CA TYR A 11 -27.49 28.58 37.11
C TYR A 11 -26.01 28.41 36.76
N GLN A 12 -25.10 28.30 37.74
CA GLN A 12 -23.66 28.14 37.43
C GLN A 12 -23.07 26.74 37.69
N THR A 13 -23.85 25.74 38.13
CA THR A 13 -23.31 24.43 38.54
C THR A 13 -23.55 23.27 37.59
N ASN A 14 -24.36 23.42 36.52
CA ASN A 14 -24.71 22.30 35.64
C ASN A 14 -24.21 22.38 34.19
N PHE A 15 -23.43 23.39 33.79
CA PHE A 15 -22.89 23.47 32.42
C PHE A 15 -21.51 22.82 32.22
N ASN A 16 -20.76 22.55 33.30
CA ASN A 16 -19.41 22.02 33.21
C ASN A 16 -19.31 20.48 33.28
N HIS A 17 -20.37 19.78 33.70
CA HIS A 17 -20.32 18.31 33.84
C HIS A 17 -20.81 17.58 32.58
N LEU A 18 -21.68 18.20 31.77
CA LEU A 18 -22.24 17.58 30.56
C LEU A 18 -21.40 17.81 29.28
N THR A 19 -20.41 18.71 29.32
CA THR A 19 -19.55 19.03 28.17
C THR A 19 -18.20 18.29 28.20
N LYS A 20 -17.76 17.78 29.36
CA LYS A 20 -16.48 17.07 29.49
C LYS A 20 -16.54 15.58 29.11
N GLU A 21 -17.68 14.91 29.27
CA GLU A 21 -17.79 13.48 28.95
C GLU A 21 -18.04 13.20 27.46
N ARG A 22 -18.49 14.19 26.68
CA ARG A 22 -18.83 13.98 25.26
C ARG A 22 -17.64 14.12 24.30
N PHE A 23 -16.46 14.47 24.80
CA PHE A 23 -15.28 14.80 23.98
C PHE A 23 -14.07 13.88 24.19
N ARG A 24 -14.24 12.69 24.77
CA ARG A 24 -13.17 11.68 24.86
C ARG A 24 -13.68 10.25 24.76
N THR A 25 -14.42 9.97 23.68
CA THR A 25 -14.32 8.64 23.08
C THR A 25 -13.67 8.83 21.73
N THR A 26 -12.34 8.85 21.69
CA THR A 26 -11.60 8.54 20.48
C THR A 26 -12.17 7.20 20.02
N THR A 27 -12.98 7.21 18.96
CA THR A 27 -13.55 5.98 18.42
C THR A 27 -12.35 5.20 17.92
N LYS A 28 -11.87 4.25 18.73
CA LYS A 28 -10.72 3.44 18.37
C LYS A 28 -11.15 2.67 17.14
N VAL A 29 -10.61 3.04 15.98
CA VAL A 29 -10.98 2.43 14.71
C VAL A 29 -10.55 0.96 14.77
N ASP A 30 -11.47 0.06 14.47
CA ASP A 30 -11.26 -1.39 14.52
C ASP A 30 -10.10 -1.81 13.58
N PRO A 31 -9.03 -2.44 14.10
CA PRO A 31 -7.92 -2.97 13.30
C PRO A 31 -8.36 -3.87 12.14
N GLN A 32 -9.41 -4.68 12.29
CA GLN A 32 -9.91 -5.50 11.19
C GLN A 32 -10.52 -4.66 10.07
N ARG A 33 -11.25 -3.58 10.41
CA ARG A 33 -11.80 -2.65 9.43
C ARG A 33 -10.71 -1.88 8.71
N ILE A 34 -9.66 -1.45 9.41
CA ILE A 34 -8.47 -0.82 8.81
C ILE A 34 -7.82 -1.80 7.83
N TRP A 35 -7.50 -3.01 8.31
CA TRP A 35 -6.85 -4.04 7.51
C TRP A 35 -7.64 -4.34 6.24
N LYS A 36 -8.93 -4.67 6.36
CA LYS A 36 -9.79 -4.97 5.22
C LYS A 36 -9.90 -3.74 4.29
N GLY A 37 -10.29 -2.58 4.82
CA GLY A 37 -10.55 -1.39 4.00
C GLY A 37 -9.34 -0.99 3.13
N PHE A 38 -8.14 -1.02 3.68
CA PHE A 38 -6.95 -0.66 2.93
C PHE A 38 -6.41 -1.78 2.03
N HIS A 39 -6.67 -3.06 2.33
CA HIS A 39 -6.44 -4.14 1.35
C HIS A 39 -7.38 -4.00 0.14
N TRP A 40 -8.64 -3.65 0.35
CA TRP A 40 -9.58 -3.35 -0.75
C TRP A 40 -9.08 -2.18 -1.60
N SER A 41 -8.64 -1.09 -0.96
CA SER A 41 -8.03 0.05 -1.66
C SER A 41 -6.80 -0.37 -2.47
N PHE A 42 -5.92 -1.20 -1.90
CA PHE A 42 -4.77 -1.76 -2.62
C PHE A 42 -5.22 -2.52 -3.88
N PHE A 43 -6.20 -3.42 -3.79
CA PHE A 43 -6.65 -4.19 -4.95
C PHE A 43 -7.26 -3.31 -6.06
N ILE A 44 -8.04 -2.28 -5.69
CA ILE A 44 -8.59 -1.31 -6.66
C ILE A 44 -7.45 -0.57 -7.38
N ASN A 45 -6.42 -0.14 -6.64
CA ASN A 45 -5.26 0.52 -7.24
C ASN A 45 -4.50 -0.41 -8.19
N ILE A 46 -4.36 -1.71 -7.84
CA ILE A 46 -3.74 -2.71 -8.72
C ILE A 46 -4.57 -2.94 -9.99
N GLN A 47 -5.90 -3.00 -9.89
CA GLN A 47 -6.77 -3.13 -11.06
C GLN A 47 -6.66 -1.93 -12.00
N GLY A 48 -6.64 -0.71 -11.44
CA GLY A 48 -6.37 0.50 -12.22
C GLY A 48 -5.00 0.45 -12.91
N LEU A 49 -3.96 0.06 -12.16
CA LEU A 49 -2.59 -0.07 -12.67
C LEU A 49 -2.53 -1.05 -13.86
N ILE A 50 -3.21 -2.19 -13.75
CA ILE A 50 -3.34 -3.19 -14.82
C ILE A 50 -3.95 -2.56 -16.09
N ILE A 51 -5.01 -1.77 -15.94
CA ILE A 51 -5.69 -1.10 -17.06
C ILE A 51 -4.75 -0.08 -17.71
N CYS A 52 -4.06 0.76 -16.91
CA CYS A 52 -3.11 1.74 -17.42
C CYS A 52 -1.96 1.09 -18.17
N LEU A 53 -1.37 0.01 -17.64
CA LEU A 53 -0.29 -0.70 -18.32
C LEU A 53 -0.74 -1.35 -19.64
N HIS A 54 -2.00 -1.79 -19.73
CA HIS A 54 -2.54 -2.30 -20.97
C HIS A 54 -2.76 -1.19 -22.01
N ARG A 55 -3.27 -0.03 -21.59
CA ARG A 55 -3.43 1.13 -22.48
C ARG A 55 -2.11 1.74 -22.92
N PHE A 56 -1.11 1.73 -22.04
CA PHE A 56 0.27 2.07 -22.35
C PHE A 56 0.82 1.17 -23.47
N GLU A 57 0.66 -0.14 -23.33
CA GLU A 57 1.05 -1.13 -24.35
C GLU A 57 0.40 -0.85 -25.70
N MET A 58 -0.91 -0.62 -25.72
CA MET A 58 -1.67 -0.31 -26.93
C MET A 58 -1.20 1.01 -27.57
N SER A 59 -0.95 2.04 -26.76
CA SER A 59 -0.51 3.36 -27.23
C SER A 59 0.89 3.30 -27.84
N LEU A 60 1.79 2.53 -27.22
CA LEU A 60 3.11 2.25 -27.78
C LEU A 60 3.02 1.55 -29.14
N ALA A 61 2.16 0.52 -29.25
CA ALA A 61 2.02 -0.27 -30.47
C ALA A 61 1.60 0.57 -31.69
N VAL A 62 0.83 1.64 -31.48
CA VAL A 62 0.38 2.56 -32.54
C VAL A 62 1.21 3.84 -32.64
N GLY A 63 2.31 3.96 -31.87
CA GLY A 63 3.18 5.14 -31.87
C GLY A 63 2.58 6.40 -31.23
N ASN A 64 1.49 6.27 -30.46
CA ASN A 64 0.87 7.39 -29.76
C ASN A 64 1.62 7.68 -28.44
N ILE A 65 2.75 8.36 -28.57
CA ILE A 65 3.64 8.69 -27.45
C ILE A 65 2.95 9.54 -26.37
N PRO A 66 2.16 10.60 -26.68
CA PRO A 66 1.46 11.37 -25.65
C PRO A 66 0.51 10.53 -24.80
N ALA A 67 -0.25 9.61 -25.42
CA ALA A 67 -1.12 8.71 -24.66
C ALA A 67 -0.32 7.71 -23.81
N ALA A 68 0.80 7.19 -24.33
CA ALA A 68 1.69 6.33 -23.57
C ALA A 68 2.28 7.05 -22.34
N GLN A 69 2.65 8.33 -22.45
CA GLN A 69 3.12 9.13 -21.32
C GLN A 69 2.07 9.22 -20.21
N ILE A 70 0.83 9.57 -20.57
CA ILE A 70 -0.29 9.69 -19.63
C ILE A 70 -0.52 8.38 -18.88
N GLU A 71 -0.56 7.26 -19.61
CA GLU A 71 -0.85 5.95 -19.01
C GLU A 71 0.30 5.44 -18.13
N LEU A 72 1.56 5.73 -18.48
CA LEU A 72 2.71 5.36 -17.66
C LEU A 72 2.82 6.20 -16.38
N GLU A 73 2.53 7.49 -16.47
CA GLU A 73 2.41 8.37 -15.29
C GLU A 73 1.27 7.93 -14.37
N ALA A 74 0.10 7.62 -14.92
CA ALA A 74 -1.03 7.09 -14.15
C ALA A 74 -0.68 5.76 -13.47
N ALA A 75 0.03 4.86 -14.17
CA ALA A 75 0.53 3.62 -13.61
C ALA A 75 1.48 3.87 -12.42
N ALA A 76 2.40 4.84 -12.52
CA ALA A 76 3.28 5.23 -11.42
C ALA A 76 2.49 5.74 -10.20
N GLN A 77 1.50 6.60 -10.41
CA GLN A 77 0.65 7.14 -9.33
C GLN A 77 -0.16 6.04 -8.63
N LEU A 78 -0.75 5.10 -9.39
CA LEU A 78 -1.49 3.98 -8.83
C LEU A 78 -0.60 3.01 -8.06
N MET A 79 0.67 2.87 -8.46
CA MET A 79 1.66 2.10 -7.73
C MET A 79 2.06 2.77 -6.41
N MET A 80 2.23 4.10 -6.40
CA MET A 80 2.42 4.88 -5.16
C MET A 80 1.21 4.78 -4.24
N ALA A 81 0.00 4.92 -4.78
CA ALA A 81 -1.24 4.77 -4.03
C ALA A 81 -1.36 3.37 -3.41
N SER A 82 -0.97 2.33 -4.15
CA SER A 82 -0.89 0.96 -3.63
C SER A 82 0.06 0.84 -2.43
N GLY A 83 1.23 1.51 -2.49
CA GLY A 83 2.16 1.57 -1.37
C GLY A 83 1.59 2.30 -0.15
N ALA A 84 0.86 3.41 -0.36
CA ALA A 84 0.17 4.13 0.69
C ALA A 84 -0.94 3.29 1.34
N SER A 85 -1.74 2.57 0.54
CA SER A 85 -2.74 1.63 1.04
C SER A 85 -2.10 0.56 1.93
N MET A 86 -0.94 0.01 1.54
CA MET A 86 -0.22 -0.95 2.39
C MET A 86 0.20 -0.34 3.74
N LYS A 87 0.79 0.85 3.75
CA LYS A 87 1.17 1.55 5.00
C LYS A 87 -0.05 1.76 5.91
N LEU A 88 -1.17 2.19 5.34
CA LEU A 88 -2.41 2.44 6.07
C LEU A 88 -3.05 1.14 6.58
N ALA A 89 -2.96 0.05 5.82
CA ALA A 89 -3.38 -1.29 6.27
C ALA A 89 -2.59 -1.76 7.49
N GLY A 90 -1.37 -1.26 7.70
CA GLY A 90 -0.52 -1.54 8.84
C GLY A 90 -0.54 -0.47 9.95
N SER A 91 -1.52 0.44 9.97
CA SER A 91 -1.53 1.62 10.87
C SER A 91 -1.89 1.33 12.35
N PHE A 92 -1.97 0.07 12.76
CA PHE A 92 -2.24 -0.39 14.13
C PHE A 92 -1.05 -1.18 14.71
N SER A 93 -1.08 -1.51 16.01
CA SER A 93 0.04 -2.17 16.70
C SER A 93 0.19 -3.66 16.33
N ARG A 94 1.38 -4.22 16.57
CA ARG A 94 1.62 -5.67 16.43
C ARG A 94 0.71 -6.50 17.34
N GLN A 95 0.47 -6.05 18.56
CA GLN A 95 -0.44 -6.72 19.49
C GLN A 95 -1.88 -6.78 18.93
N GLU A 96 -2.35 -5.69 18.32
CA GLU A 96 -3.67 -5.66 17.66
C GLU A 96 -3.71 -6.56 16.42
N TYR A 97 -2.63 -6.61 15.64
CA TYR A 97 -2.50 -7.56 14.54
C TYR A 97 -2.65 -9.00 15.01
N GLU A 98 -1.87 -9.42 16.00
CA GLU A 98 -1.85 -10.80 16.50
C GLU A 98 -3.15 -11.21 17.18
N SER A 99 -3.79 -10.30 17.94
CA SER A 99 -5.01 -10.60 18.69
C SER A 99 -6.29 -10.46 17.89
N GLN A 100 -6.34 -9.60 16.87
CA GLN A 100 -7.59 -9.27 16.17
C GLN A 100 -7.58 -9.57 14.67
N VAL A 101 -6.44 -9.44 13.98
CA VAL A 101 -6.38 -9.56 12.51
C VAL A 101 -5.89 -10.93 12.09
N ARG A 102 -4.71 -11.36 12.57
CA ARG A 102 -4.08 -12.63 12.23
C ARG A 102 -5.00 -13.85 12.43
N PRO A 103 -5.77 -13.97 13.53
CA PRO A 103 -6.67 -15.13 13.72
C PRO A 103 -7.73 -15.25 12.62
N THR A 104 -8.15 -14.12 12.03
CA THR A 104 -9.13 -14.12 10.94
C THR A 104 -8.57 -14.59 9.60
N MET A 105 -7.24 -14.70 9.49
CA MET A 105 -6.52 -15.15 8.29
C MET A 105 -5.96 -16.58 8.43
N THR A 106 -6.35 -17.30 9.48
CA THR A 106 -6.02 -18.71 9.71
C THR A 106 -7.30 -19.55 9.85
N PRO A 107 -7.26 -20.88 9.67
CA PRO A 107 -8.43 -21.71 9.94
C PRO A 107 -8.96 -21.53 11.37
N PRO A 108 -10.28 -21.64 11.59
CA PRO A 108 -11.31 -22.02 10.61
C PRO A 108 -11.84 -20.85 9.76
N HIS A 109 -11.32 -19.63 9.93
CA HIS A 109 -11.84 -18.44 9.25
C HIS A 109 -11.49 -18.37 7.76
N VAL A 110 -10.43 -19.07 7.34
CA VAL A 110 -10.08 -19.29 5.94
C VAL A 110 -9.89 -20.77 5.67
N GLN A 111 -10.14 -21.20 4.43
CA GLN A 111 -10.04 -22.61 4.02
C GLN A 111 -8.60 -23.09 3.84
N SER A 112 -7.65 -22.18 3.66
CA SER A 112 -6.24 -22.50 3.38
C SER A 112 -5.34 -22.12 4.54
N ASN A 113 -4.36 -22.96 4.84
CA ASN A 113 -3.28 -22.65 5.78
C ASN A 113 -2.30 -21.60 5.21
N ASP A 114 -2.27 -21.43 3.89
CA ASP A 114 -1.28 -20.62 3.16
C ASP A 114 -1.86 -19.31 2.61
N PHE A 115 -2.80 -18.68 3.34
CA PHE A 115 -3.41 -17.42 2.89
C PHE A 115 -2.33 -16.36 2.58
N SER A 116 -2.27 -15.93 1.33
CA SER A 116 -1.25 -15.02 0.85
C SER A 116 -1.76 -14.16 -0.30
N GLY A 117 -1.34 -12.89 -0.33
CA GLY A 117 -1.62 -11.98 -1.45
C GLY A 117 -1.09 -12.48 -2.80
N LEU A 118 -0.13 -13.42 -2.82
CA LEU A 118 0.35 -14.10 -4.04
C LEU A 118 -0.73 -14.91 -4.75
N MET A 119 -1.77 -15.36 -4.02
CA MET A 119 -2.86 -16.15 -4.58
C MET A 119 -3.92 -15.27 -5.25
N SER A 120 -3.81 -13.93 -5.16
CA SER A 120 -4.75 -13.04 -5.84
C SER A 120 -4.60 -13.10 -7.35
N TRP A 121 -5.73 -13.06 -8.05
CA TRP A 121 -5.77 -13.13 -9.52
C TRP A 121 -5.10 -11.90 -10.14
N GLU A 122 -5.34 -10.73 -9.55
CA GLU A 122 -4.75 -9.44 -9.90
C GLU A 122 -3.23 -9.48 -9.83
N HIS A 123 -2.66 -10.08 -8.78
CA HIS A 123 -1.20 -10.24 -8.67
C HIS A 123 -0.65 -11.07 -9.83
N SER A 124 -1.26 -12.22 -10.11
CA SER A 124 -0.81 -13.08 -11.20
C SER A 124 -0.88 -12.36 -12.55
N TRP A 125 -1.93 -11.57 -12.74
CA TRP A 125 -2.16 -10.83 -13.98
C TRP A 125 -1.18 -9.68 -14.16
N LEU A 126 -0.91 -8.91 -13.09
CA LEU A 126 0.09 -7.83 -13.10
C LEU A 126 1.47 -8.37 -13.47
N VAL A 127 1.89 -9.50 -12.87
CA VAL A 127 3.19 -10.13 -13.21
C VAL A 127 3.23 -10.59 -14.66
N LYS A 128 2.12 -11.09 -15.23
CA LYS A 128 2.04 -11.44 -16.65
C LYS A 128 2.19 -10.21 -17.55
N ILE A 129 1.57 -9.09 -17.19
CA ILE A 129 1.70 -7.83 -17.94
C ILE A 129 3.15 -7.34 -17.90
N TRP A 130 3.80 -7.33 -16.74
CA TRP A 130 5.21 -6.92 -16.65
C TRP A 130 6.13 -7.78 -17.49
N LYS A 131 5.95 -9.10 -17.47
CA LYS A 131 6.71 -10.00 -18.36
C LYS A 131 6.49 -9.69 -19.83
N ARG A 132 5.26 -9.36 -20.22
CA ARG A 132 4.90 -9.02 -21.60
C ARG A 132 5.48 -7.66 -22.02
N LEU A 133 5.48 -6.68 -21.13
CA LEU A 133 6.02 -5.34 -21.35
C LEU A 133 7.54 -5.24 -21.26
N GLN A 134 8.22 -6.26 -20.71
CA GLN A 134 9.68 -6.25 -20.52
C GLN A 134 10.45 -5.84 -21.80
N PRO A 135 10.17 -6.38 -23.01
CA PRO A 135 10.87 -5.96 -24.23
C PRO A 135 10.59 -4.49 -24.62
N ALA A 136 9.42 -3.96 -24.27
CA ALA A 136 9.09 -2.56 -24.50
C ALA A 136 9.89 -1.64 -23.58
N PHE A 137 10.08 -2.02 -22.30
CA PHE A 137 10.94 -1.30 -21.36
C PHE A 137 12.42 -1.35 -21.75
N GLU A 138 12.88 -2.45 -22.37
CA GLU A 138 14.25 -2.53 -22.89
C GLU A 138 14.54 -1.48 -23.98
N LYS A 139 13.54 -1.21 -24.82
CA LYS A 139 13.64 -0.38 -26.03
C LYS A 139 12.78 0.89 -25.95
N LEU A 140 12.58 1.39 -24.74
CA LEU A 140 11.68 2.51 -24.51
C LEU A 140 12.19 3.78 -25.22
N PRO A 141 11.34 4.52 -25.94
CA PRO A 141 11.69 5.83 -26.49
C PRO A 141 12.20 6.78 -25.40
N ALA A 142 13.24 7.55 -25.69
CA ALA A 142 13.85 8.48 -24.73
C ALA A 142 12.85 9.52 -24.18
N THR A 143 11.81 9.85 -24.94
CA THR A 143 10.73 10.76 -24.54
C THR A 143 9.84 10.23 -23.41
N LEU A 144 9.85 8.92 -23.15
CA LEU A 144 9.10 8.26 -22.08
C LEU A 144 9.95 7.97 -20.84
N GLN A 145 11.26 8.28 -20.89
CA GLN A 145 12.18 8.01 -19.80
C GLN A 145 11.76 8.67 -18.47
N PRO A 146 11.27 9.93 -18.42
CA PRO A 146 10.86 10.55 -17.17
C PRO A 146 9.71 9.81 -16.46
N GLU A 147 8.66 9.42 -17.20
CA GLU A 147 7.51 8.69 -16.66
C GLU A 147 7.92 7.27 -16.24
N TYR A 148 8.82 6.66 -16.99
CA TYR A 148 9.37 5.35 -16.69
C TYR A 148 10.21 5.33 -15.41
N ASP A 149 11.07 6.34 -15.20
CA ASP A 149 11.86 6.46 -13.97
C ASP A 149 10.94 6.60 -12.74
N LYS A 150 9.86 7.38 -12.85
CA LYS A 150 8.83 7.48 -11.80
C LYS A 150 8.14 6.15 -11.55
N PHE A 151 7.79 5.41 -12.59
CA PHE A 151 7.16 4.09 -12.48
C PHE A 151 8.06 3.10 -11.73
N VAL A 152 9.35 3.05 -12.07
CA VAL A 152 10.32 2.19 -11.39
C VAL A 152 10.54 2.64 -9.94
N ALA A 153 10.64 3.95 -9.67
CA ALA A 153 10.74 4.46 -8.31
C ALA A 153 9.49 4.16 -7.45
N ALA A 154 8.30 4.23 -8.06
CA ALA A 154 7.04 3.89 -7.40
C ALA A 154 6.97 2.42 -7.01
N TYR A 155 7.53 1.53 -7.85
CA TYR A 155 7.67 0.12 -7.51
C TYR A 155 8.48 -0.11 -6.24
N PHE A 156 9.63 0.56 -6.12
CA PHE A 156 10.46 0.46 -4.91
C PHE A 156 9.73 0.98 -3.68
N SER A 157 9.02 2.11 -3.80
CA SER A 157 8.19 2.65 -2.72
C SER A 157 7.13 1.64 -2.25
N LEU A 158 6.46 0.95 -3.17
CA LEU A 158 5.51 -0.12 -2.84
C LEU A 158 6.20 -1.32 -2.18
N ALA A 159 7.33 -1.79 -2.73
CA ALA A 159 8.05 -2.94 -2.19
C ALA A 159 8.55 -2.68 -0.76
N ILE A 160 9.11 -1.49 -0.50
CA ILE A 160 9.54 -1.05 0.83
C ILE A 160 8.36 -0.95 1.78
N ALA A 161 7.25 -0.33 1.36
CA ALA A 161 6.05 -0.22 2.17
C ALA A 161 5.51 -1.59 2.60
N HIS A 162 5.45 -2.54 1.67
CA HIS A 162 4.97 -3.89 1.95
C HIS A 162 5.91 -4.63 2.93
N LYS A 163 7.23 -4.55 2.70
CA LYS A 163 8.23 -5.14 3.60
C LYS A 163 8.12 -4.57 5.02
N ALA A 164 8.05 -3.25 5.16
CA ALA A 164 7.97 -2.58 6.46
C ALA A 164 6.74 -3.00 7.27
N VAL A 165 5.58 -3.19 6.62
CA VAL A 165 4.36 -3.67 7.29
C VAL A 165 4.52 -5.11 7.75
N CYS A 166 5.10 -5.98 6.91
CA CYS A 166 5.36 -7.36 7.29
C CYS A 166 6.37 -7.46 8.45
N GLU A 167 7.44 -6.67 8.41
CA GLU A 167 8.45 -6.59 9.47
C GLU A 167 7.83 -6.14 10.80
N LYS A 168 7.03 -5.06 10.78
CA LYS A 168 6.29 -4.56 11.95
C LYS A 168 5.43 -5.64 12.61
N PHE A 169 4.85 -6.54 11.83
CA PHE A 169 3.99 -7.62 12.31
C PHE A 169 4.73 -8.93 12.60
N GLY A 170 6.05 -8.88 12.79
CA GLY A 170 6.87 -10.02 13.20
C GLY A 170 7.33 -10.90 12.04
N GLY A 171 7.22 -10.44 10.79
CA GLY A 171 7.65 -11.16 9.60
C GLY A 171 9.17 -11.34 9.45
N ALA A 172 9.96 -10.70 10.32
CA ALA A 172 11.40 -10.94 10.47
C ALA A 172 11.73 -12.08 11.45
N GLU A 173 10.79 -12.44 12.33
CA GLU A 173 10.97 -13.42 13.41
C GLU A 173 10.18 -14.71 13.17
N THR A 174 9.03 -14.59 12.50
CA THR A 174 8.13 -15.70 12.18
C THR A 174 8.16 -16.00 10.69
N GLY A 175 8.13 -17.29 10.35
CA GLY A 175 8.05 -17.75 8.97
C GLY A 175 6.86 -17.13 8.23
N SER A 176 6.96 -17.01 6.91
CA SER A 176 5.83 -16.61 6.09
C SER A 176 4.65 -17.56 6.33
N LEU A 177 3.40 -17.08 6.27
CA LEU A 177 2.20 -17.95 6.26
C LEU A 177 2.28 -19.08 5.22
N ARG A 178 3.18 -18.97 4.23
CA ARG A 178 3.40 -19.95 3.16
C ARG A 178 4.65 -20.82 3.34
N CYS A 179 5.59 -20.46 4.23
CA CYS A 179 6.86 -21.17 4.33
C CYS A 179 7.54 -20.94 5.69
N ASP A 180 7.70 -22.03 6.44
CA ASP A 180 8.37 -22.03 7.75
C ASP A 180 9.91 -21.94 7.64
N LYS A 181 10.48 -22.09 6.43
CA LYS A 181 11.95 -22.17 6.21
C LYS A 181 12.62 -20.83 5.86
N SER A 182 11.85 -19.76 5.71
CA SER A 182 12.38 -18.43 5.37
C SER A 182 11.50 -17.35 5.98
N THR A 183 12.08 -16.21 6.35
CA THR A 183 11.29 -15.12 6.92
C THR A 183 10.41 -14.48 5.84
N ALA A 184 9.32 -13.83 6.25
CA ALA A 184 8.47 -13.12 5.29
C ALA A 184 9.27 -12.00 4.57
N VAL A 185 10.19 -11.36 5.29
CA VAL A 185 11.05 -10.29 4.76
C VAL A 185 11.99 -10.80 3.67
N GLU A 186 12.70 -11.91 3.89
CA GLU A 186 13.60 -12.50 2.89
C GLU A 186 12.87 -12.89 1.60
N VAL A 187 11.67 -13.47 1.76
CA VAL A 187 10.83 -13.86 0.64
C VAL A 187 10.40 -12.63 -0.16
N LEU A 188 10.04 -11.53 0.54
CA LEU A 188 9.68 -10.27 -0.09
C LEU A 188 10.86 -9.59 -0.80
N ASP A 189 12.07 -9.63 -0.23
CA ASP A 189 13.27 -9.09 -0.88
C ASP A 189 13.55 -9.83 -2.19
N ARG A 190 13.49 -11.17 -2.18
CA ARG A 190 13.67 -11.98 -3.40
C ARG A 190 12.59 -11.67 -4.45
N PHE A 191 11.33 -11.53 -4.04
CA PHE A 191 10.28 -11.12 -4.98
C PHE A 191 10.48 -9.70 -5.49
N GLY A 192 10.96 -8.80 -4.63
CA GLY A 192 11.37 -7.44 -4.95
C GLY A 192 12.33 -7.42 -6.14
N GLN A 193 13.45 -8.11 -5.97
CA GLN A 193 14.51 -8.19 -6.99
C GLN A 193 14.05 -8.84 -8.29
N ASN A 194 13.31 -9.96 -8.20
CA ASN A 194 12.85 -10.68 -9.40
C ASN A 194 11.87 -9.85 -10.22
N ARG A 195 10.98 -9.10 -9.57
CA ARG A 195 10.00 -8.24 -10.22
C ARG A 195 10.64 -6.97 -10.76
N TRP A 196 11.62 -6.41 -10.05
CA TRP A 196 12.39 -5.27 -10.54
C TRP A 196 13.01 -5.55 -11.92
N ARG A 197 13.62 -6.74 -12.12
CA ARG A 197 14.19 -7.13 -13.42
C ARG A 197 13.17 -7.21 -14.56
N LEU A 198 11.88 -7.33 -14.26
CA LEU A 198 10.82 -7.32 -15.28
C LEU A 198 10.46 -5.90 -15.71
N ILE A 199 10.55 -4.94 -14.78
CA ILE A 199 10.16 -3.55 -15.03
C ILE A 199 11.34 -2.65 -15.39
N ASP A 200 12.56 -2.99 -14.99
CA ASP A 200 13.82 -2.32 -15.31
C ASP A 200 14.88 -3.32 -15.81
N PRO A 201 14.66 -3.88 -17.02
CA PRO A 201 15.54 -4.91 -17.58
C PRO A 201 16.95 -4.41 -17.88
N ASN A 202 17.12 -3.09 -18.08
CA ASN A 202 18.42 -2.47 -18.33
C ASN A 202 19.12 -1.98 -17.05
N LEU A 203 18.47 -2.11 -15.88
CA LEU A 203 18.97 -1.61 -14.59
C LEU A 203 19.35 -0.12 -14.64
N LYS A 204 18.65 0.70 -15.42
CA LYS A 204 19.04 2.11 -15.65
C LYS A 204 18.87 2.96 -14.41
N VAL A 205 17.89 2.63 -13.57
CA VAL A 205 17.60 3.37 -12.33
C VAL A 205 18.59 2.98 -11.22
N SER A 206 19.47 1.99 -11.44
CA SER A 206 20.46 1.51 -10.45
C SER A 206 21.73 2.34 -10.32
N ASN A 207 21.90 3.47 -11.02
CA ASN A 207 23.06 4.35 -10.83
C ASN A 207 23.04 5.09 -9.47
N GLY A 208 22.04 4.84 -8.62
CA GLY A 208 22.14 4.93 -7.19
C GLY A 208 21.28 3.83 -6.59
N CYS A 209 21.79 3.09 -5.61
CA CYS A 209 21.00 2.10 -4.89
C CYS A 209 19.70 2.76 -4.37
N PRO A 210 18.50 2.38 -4.85
CA PRO A 210 17.25 3.04 -4.42
C PRO A 210 16.96 2.81 -2.93
N PHE A 211 17.63 1.84 -2.31
CA PHE A 211 17.59 1.58 -0.87
C PHE A 211 18.35 2.62 -0.03
N GLN A 212 19.22 3.45 -0.62
CA GLN A 212 19.98 4.48 0.11
C GLN A 212 19.40 5.90 -0.02
N ARG A 213 18.54 6.16 -1.01
CA ARG A 213 18.05 7.53 -1.28
C ARG A 213 16.89 7.99 -0.40
N PHE A 214 16.17 7.09 0.26
CA PHE A 214 15.02 7.46 1.09
C PHE A 214 15.35 7.78 2.56
N GLU A 215 16.59 7.52 3.01
CA GLU A 215 17.03 7.84 4.38
C GLU A 215 17.67 9.23 4.51
N ALA A 216 17.85 9.96 3.40
CA ALA A 216 18.57 11.24 3.39
C ALA A 216 17.67 12.50 3.41
N GLU A 217 16.34 12.35 3.43
CA GLU A 217 15.39 13.48 3.37
C GLU A 217 14.25 13.41 4.41
N ASN A 218 14.48 12.83 5.59
CA ASN A 218 13.59 13.00 6.75
C ASN A 218 14.35 13.40 8.01
#